data_AF-A0A521WLN1-F1
#
_entry.id   AF-A0A521WLN1-F1
#
_cell.length_a   1.000
_cell.length_b   1.000
_cell.length_c   1.000
_cell.angle_alpha   90.00
_cell.angle_beta   90.00
_cell.angle_gamma   90.00
#
_symmetry.space_group_name_H-M   'P 1'
#
loop_
_entity.id
_entity.type
_entity.pdbx_description
1 polymer ?
#
loop_
_entity_poly.entity_id
_entity_poly.type
_entity_poly.pdbx_seq_one_letter_code
_entity_poly.pdbx_strand_id
1 'polypeptide(L)' 'MAVKWNRVAPYIEDGYAAQGRVERASIVDAAYDDAADDDVVDALDALGSRVFSSVDEAKQFLASQGLIED' A
#
# COMPACT_ATOMS: atom_id res chain seq x y z
N MET A 1 -5.67 -2.48 -12.85
CA MET A 1 -5.27 -1.25 -13.60
C MET A 1 -4.27 -0.48 -12.72
N ALA A 2 -3.49 0.50 -13.21
CA ALA A 2 -2.73 1.33 -12.26
C ALA A 2 -3.71 2.15 -11.43
N VAL A 3 -3.58 2.13 -10.10
CA VAL A 3 -4.52 2.81 -9.21
C VAL A 3 -3.95 4.15 -8.75
N LYS A 4 -4.81 5.13 -8.51
CA LYS A 4 -4.36 6.46 -8.05
C LYS A 4 -3.72 6.37 -6.66
N TRP A 5 -2.56 6.99 -6.49
CA TRP A 5 -1.79 6.98 -5.24
C TRP A 5 -2.63 7.45 -4.07
N ASN A 6 -3.46 8.47 -4.26
CA ASN A 6 -4.35 8.98 -3.20
C ASN A 6 -5.35 7.95 -2.65
N ARG A 7 -5.61 6.84 -3.36
CA ARG A 7 -6.44 5.73 -2.86
C ARG A 7 -5.65 4.72 -2.04
N VAL A 8 -4.34 4.60 -2.29
CA VAL A 8 -3.43 3.62 -1.64
C VAL A 8 -2.71 4.25 -0.45
N ALA A 9 -2.36 5.53 -0.57
CA ALA A 9 -1.57 6.29 0.41
C ALA A 9 -2.13 6.19 1.84
N PRO A 10 -3.45 6.32 2.09
CA PRO A 10 -3.96 6.27 3.46
C PRO A 10 -3.59 4.98 4.20
N TYR A 11 -3.74 3.83 3.53
CA TYR A 11 -3.41 2.52 4.12
C TYR A 11 -1.91 2.38 4.43
N ILE A 12 -1.06 2.87 3.53
CA ILE A 12 0.40 2.81 3.71
C ILE A 12 0.85 3.76 4.82
N GLU A 13 0.31 4.98 4.85
CA GLU A 13 0.61 6.00 5.84
C GLU A 13 0.17 5.56 7.25
N ASP A 14 -1.04 5.02 7.38
CA ASP A 14 -1.58 4.52 8.63
C ASP A 14 -0.80 3.30 9.13
N GLY A 15 -0.48 2.35 8.25
CA GLY A 15 0.37 1.20 8.58
C GLY A 15 1.75 1.63 9.08
N TYR A 16 2.39 2.58 8.40
CA TYR A 16 3.67 3.15 8.83
C TYR A 16 3.56 3.86 10.18
N ALA A 17 2.51 4.67 10.39
CA ALA A 17 2.29 5.38 11.65
C ALA A 17 2.07 4.42 12.82
N ALA A 18 1.38 3.29 12.60
CA ALA A 18 1.10 2.31 13.64
C ALA A 18 2.32 1.45 14.02
N GLN A 19 3.17 1.10 13.06
CA GLN A 19 4.24 0.10 13.26
C GLN A 19 5.66 0.64 13.12
N GLY A 20 5.82 1.89 12.67
CA GLY A 20 7.11 2.49 12.32
C GLY A 20 7.74 1.92 11.04
N ARG A 21 6.98 1.13 10.28
CA ARG A 21 7.37 0.47 9.03
C ARG A 21 6.12 0.04 8.26
N VAL A 22 6.26 -0.13 6.95
CA VAL A 22 5.16 -0.61 6.09
C VAL A 22 5.31 -2.11 5.87
N GLU A 23 4.28 -2.86 6.24
CA GLU A 23 4.17 -4.30 5.98
C GLU A 23 2.84 -4.60 5.31
N ARG A 24 2.83 -5.51 4.33
CA ARG A 24 1.60 -5.92 3.62
C ARG A 24 0.49 -6.35 4.59
N ALA A 25 0.82 -7.21 5.55
CA ALA A 25 -0.19 -7.85 6.41
C ALA A 25 -1.00 -6.81 7.20
N SER A 26 -0.36 -5.76 7.70
CA SER A 26 -1.05 -4.75 8.51
C SER A 26 -1.94 -3.81 7.71
N ILE A 27 -1.63 -3.59 6.43
CA ILE A 27 -2.36 -2.63 5.58
C ILE A 27 -3.41 -3.28 4.69
N VAL A 28 -3.21 -4.54 4.29
CA VAL A 28 -4.18 -5.28 3.46
C VAL A 28 -5.42 -5.65 4.26
N ASP A 29 -5.26 -6.07 5.52
CA ASP A 29 -6.39 -6.38 6.40
C ASP A 29 -7.27 -5.13 6.61
N ALA A 30 -6.64 -3.96 6.81
CA ALA A 30 -7.36 -2.69 6.92
C ALA A 30 -8.11 -2.31 5.63
N ALA A 31 -7.52 -2.56 4.46
CA ALA A 31 -8.17 -2.32 3.18
C ALA A 31 -9.39 -3.23 2.98
N TYR A 32 -9.32 -4.49 3.42
CA TYR A 32 -10.48 -5.39 3.40
C TYR A 32 -11.57 -4.96 4.38
N ASP A 33 -11.22 -4.53 5.59
CA ASP A 33 -12.17 -4.05 6.60
C ASP A 33 -12.94 -2.80 6.10
N ASP A 34 -12.28 -1.94 5.33
CA ASP A 34 -12.87 -0.75 4.71
C ASP A 34 -13.67 -1.03 3.44
N ALA A 35 -13.74 -2.30 3.00
CA ALA A 35 -14.30 -2.69 1.69
C ALA A 35 -13.70 -1.86 0.53
N ALA A 36 -12.37 -1.69 0.56
CA ALA A 36 -11.65 -1.05 -0.51
C ALA A 36 -11.85 -1.77 -1.85
N ASP A 37 -11.64 -1.03 -2.92
CA ASP A 37 -11.71 -1.54 -4.29
C ASP A 37 -10.63 -2.60 -4.55
N ASP A 38 -10.97 -3.64 -5.32
CA ASP A 38 -10.07 -4.75 -5.64
C ASP A 38 -8.74 -4.24 -6.23
N ASP A 39 -8.74 -3.20 -7.08
CA ASP A 39 -7.50 -2.62 -7.63
C ASP A 39 -6.59 -2.02 -6.53
N VAL A 40 -7.17 -1.48 -5.45
CA VAL A 40 -6.42 -0.93 -4.30
C VAL A 40 -5.84 -2.07 -3.47
N VAL A 41 -6.64 -3.11 -3.20
CA VAL A 41 -6.22 -4.29 -2.46
C VAL A 41 -5.08 -5.00 -3.20
N ASP A 42 -5.21 -5.20 -4.51
CA ASP A 42 -4.19 -5.81 -5.36
C ASP A 42 -2.87 -5.01 -5.35
N ALA A 43 -2.95 -3.67 -5.39
CA ALA A 43 -1.78 -2.82 -5.29
C ALA A 43 -1.06 -2.96 -3.94
N LEU A 44 -1.81 -3.01 -2.83
CA LEU A 44 -1.25 -3.24 -1.49
C LEU A 44 -0.69 -4.65 -1.33
N ASP A 45 -1.36 -5.65 -1.91
CA ASP A 45 -0.98 -7.06 -1.87
C ASP A 45 0.38 -7.29 -2.53
N ALA A 46 0.67 -6.55 -3.61
CA ALA A 46 1.91 -6.65 -4.37
C ALA A 46 3.18 -6.28 -3.58
N LEU A 47 3.06 -5.60 -2.44
CA LEU A 47 4.19 -5.43 -1.51
C LEU A 47 4.77 -6.79 -1.10
N GLY A 48 3.92 -7.82 -1.00
CA GLY A 48 4.31 -9.18 -0.66
C GLY A 48 4.87 -9.29 0.75
N SER A 49 6.00 -9.99 0.91
CA SER A 49 6.69 -10.14 2.20
C SER A 49 7.70 -9.03 2.50
N ARG A 50 7.73 -7.97 1.69
CA ARG A 50 8.68 -6.86 1.88
C ARG A 50 8.25 -5.97 3.03
N VAL A 51 9.24 -5.40 3.68
CA VAL A 51 9.07 -4.41 4.73
C VAL A 51 9.79 -3.14 4.28
N PHE A 52 9.08 -2.02 4.31
CA PHE A 52 9.64 -0.72 3.92
C PHE A 52 9.83 0.16 5.14
N SER A 53 10.93 0.91 5.17
CA SER A 53 11.30 1.77 6.29
C SER A 53 10.71 3.17 6.18
N SER A 54 9.99 3.47 5.09
CA SER A 54 9.25 4.70 4.89
C SER A 54 8.10 4.52 3.90
N VAL A 55 7.15 5.46 3.94
CA VAL A 55 6.04 5.57 2.95
C VAL A 55 6.59 5.81 1.54
N ASP A 56 7.61 6.65 1.40
CA ASP A 56 8.23 6.97 0.11
C ASP A 56 8.88 5.75 -0.55
N GLU A 57 9.55 4.89 0.21
CA GLU A 57 10.12 3.64 -0.31
C GLU A 57 9.03 2.70 -0.84
N ALA A 58 7.91 2.57 -0.10
CA ALA A 58 6.77 1.77 -0.55
C ALA A 58 6.13 2.37 -1.81
N LYS A 59 5.94 3.71 -1.85
CA LYS A 59 5.43 4.42 -3.04
C LYS A 59 6.31 4.17 -4.26
N GLN A 60 7.62 4.36 -4.14
CA GLN A 60 8.56 4.16 -5.23
C GLN A 60 8.55 2.73 -5.74
N PHE A 61 8.47 1.75 -4.82
CA PHE A 61 8.34 0.36 -5.20
C PHE A 61 7.08 0.12 -6.03
N LEU A 62 5.90 0.49 -5.53
CA LEU A 62 4.63 0.29 -6.25
C LEU A 62 4.61 1.02 -7.61
N ALA A 63 5.18 2.22 -7.67
CA ALA A 63 5.31 2.98 -8.92
C ALA A 63 6.24 2.27 -9.91
N SER A 64 7.36 1.70 -9.45
CA SER A 64 8.29 0.94 -10.28
C SER A 64 7.67 -0.33 -10.87
N GLN A 65 6.63 -0.87 -10.21
CA GLN A 65 5.86 -2.02 -10.69
C GLN A 65 4.71 -1.60 -11.63
N GLY A 66 4.46 -0.29 -11.80
CA GLY A 66 3.33 0.21 -12.58
C GLY A 66 1.97 -0.03 -11.93
N LEU A 67 1.93 -0.26 -10.63
CA LEU A 67 0.70 -0.54 -9.87
C LEU A 67 -0.01 0.72 -9.39
N ILE A 68 0.74 1.81 -9.25
CA ILE A 68 0.19 3.11 -8.87
C ILE A 68 0.60 4.20 -9.88
N GLU A 69 -0.22 5.24 -9.92
CA GLU A 69 0.04 6.51 -10.61
C GLU A 69 -0.40 7.68 -9.72
N ASP A 70 0.10 8.89 -9.96
CA ASP A 70 -0.32 10.08 -9.19
C ASP A 70 -1.79 10.45 -9.42
#